data_AF-A0A365XX33-F1
#
_entry.id   AF-A0A365XX33-F1
#
_cell.length_a   1.000
_cell.length_b   1.000
_cell.length_c   1.000
_cell.angle_alpha   90.00
_cell.angle_beta   90.00
_cell.angle_gamma   90.00
#
_symmetry.space_group_name_H-M   'P 1'
#
loop_
_entity.id
_entity.type
_entity.pdbx_description
1 polymer ?
#
loop_
_entity_poly.entity_id
_entity_poly.type
_entity_poly.pdbx_seq_one_letter_code
_entity_poly.pdbx_strand_id
1 'polypeptide(L)'
;MEAPKEDIVTIVKGYFEERHKIWRVGDLEQRLIAKGYQPQEASRHAFMAFENFFKAKKRKDGVRVLVYLGLAAVFLIRILVMSNKIGNIAAVSGFLALTAFALVMGLIGLLKLFQLREEIVSFRDLRKL
;
A
#
# COMPACT_ATOMS: atom_id res chain seq x y z
N MET A 1 -31.06 0.14 27.59
CA MET A 1 -31.07 -0.54 26.28
C MET A 1 -29.65 -0.44 25.75
N GLU A 2 -28.84 -1.49 25.91
CA GLU A 2 -27.52 -1.53 25.28
C GLU A 2 -27.74 -1.68 23.77
N ALA A 3 -27.24 -0.72 22.98
CA ALA A 3 -27.30 -0.80 21.53
C ALA A 3 -26.60 -2.08 21.07
N PRO A 4 -27.13 -2.80 20.05
CA PRO A 4 -26.48 -3.99 19.55
C PRO A 4 -25.05 -3.66 19.13
N LYS A 5 -24.07 -4.36 19.71
CA LYS A 5 -22.66 -4.27 19.30
C LYS A 5 -22.59 -4.60 17.81
N GLU A 6 -22.25 -3.59 17.01
CA GLU A 6 -22.01 -3.76 15.59
C GLU A 6 -20.82 -4.70 15.40
N ASP A 7 -20.96 -5.66 14.49
CA ASP A 7 -19.94 -6.69 14.27
C ASP A 7 -18.61 -6.06 13.83
N ILE A 8 -17.49 -6.53 14.43
CA ILE A 8 -16.14 -6.05 14.16
C ILE A 8 -15.84 -6.08 12.65
N VAL A 9 -16.27 -7.16 11.99
CA VAL A 9 -16.04 -7.34 10.55
C VAL A 9 -16.69 -6.22 9.73
N THR A 10 -17.88 -5.78 10.14
CA THR A 10 -18.63 -4.71 9.46
C THR A 10 -17.93 -3.37 9.65
N ILE A 11 -17.50 -3.04 10.87
CA ILE A 11 -16.77 -1.79 11.18
C ILE A 11 -15.46 -1.73 10.42
N VAL A 12 -14.69 -2.82 10.43
CA VAL A 12 -13.40 -2.92 9.73
C VAL A 12 -13.60 -2.81 8.22
N LYS A 13 -14.58 -3.51 7.65
CA LYS A 13 -14.88 -3.45 6.22
C LYS A 13 -15.29 -2.06 5.79
N GLY A 14 -16.21 -1.41 6.52
CA GLY A 14 -16.60 -0.03 6.26
C GLY A 14 -15.41 0.94 6.31
N TYR A 15 -14.52 0.78 7.29
CA TYR A 15 -13.29 1.57 7.35
C TYR A 15 -12.43 1.40 6.10
N PHE A 16 -12.22 0.18 5.59
CA PHE A 16 -11.42 -0.06 4.39
C PHE A 16 -12.11 0.28 3.06
N GLU A 17 -13.43 0.42 3.04
CA GLU A 17 -14.20 0.85 1.86
C GLU A 17 -14.21 2.37 1.71
N GLU A 18 -14.06 3.11 2.81
CA GLU A 18 -13.96 4.56 2.80
C GLU A 18 -12.69 5.07 2.10
N ARG A 19 -12.79 6.24 1.47
CA ARG A 19 -11.61 6.91 0.88
C ARG A 19 -10.80 7.61 1.96
N HIS A 20 -9.73 6.95 2.40
CA HIS A 20 -8.75 7.56 3.29
C HIS A 20 -7.61 8.19 2.51
N LYS A 21 -7.29 9.45 2.83
CA LYS A 21 -6.05 10.11 2.36
C LYS A 21 -4.82 9.38 2.92
N ILE A 22 -4.89 8.97 4.19
CA ILE A 22 -3.85 8.22 4.91
C ILE A 22 -4.57 7.15 5.74
N TRP A 23 -4.10 5.91 5.63
CA TRP A 23 -4.60 4.79 6.42
C TRP A 23 -3.90 4.78 7.78
N ARG A 24 -4.65 4.85 8.88
CA ARG A 24 -4.09 4.91 10.24
C ARG A 24 -4.71 3.85 11.12
N VAL A 25 -3.89 3.08 11.83
CA VAL A 25 -4.37 1.99 12.69
C VAL A 25 -5.16 2.55 13.88
N GLY A 26 -4.70 3.70 14.40
CA GLY A 26 -5.35 4.40 15.51
C GLY A 26 -6.78 4.87 15.19
N ASP A 27 -7.07 5.25 13.95
CA ASP A 27 -8.42 5.69 13.58
C ASP A 27 -9.41 4.52 13.62
N LEU A 28 -8.97 3.33 13.18
CA LEU A 28 -9.78 2.12 13.27
C LEU A 28 -9.97 1.66 14.73
N GLU A 29 -8.91 1.75 15.55
CA GLU A 29 -9.00 1.50 16.99
C GLU A 29 -10.04 2.42 17.65
N GLN A 30 -9.99 3.73 17.39
CA GLN A 30 -10.94 4.69 17.94
C GLN A 30 -12.38 4.39 17.52
N ARG A 31 -12.60 3.96 16.27
CA ARG A 31 -13.93 3.54 15.79
C ARG A 31 -14.44 2.30 16.51
N LEU A 32 -13.57 1.32 16.78
CA LEU A 32 -13.93 0.14 17.56
C LEU A 32 -14.28 0.53 19.02
N ILE A 33 -13.49 1.41 19.65
CA ILE A 33 -13.78 1.91 21.00
C ILE A 33 -15.13 2.64 21.03
N ALA A 34 -15.40 3.50 20.05
CA ALA A 34 -16.67 4.23 19.93
C ALA A 34 -17.90 3.30 19.75
N LYS A 35 -17.68 2.07 19.29
CA LYS A 35 -18.71 1.03 19.13
C LYS A 35 -18.83 0.09 20.34
N GLY A 36 -18.14 0.39 21.43
CA GLY A 36 -18.25 -0.31 22.72
C GLY A 36 -17.30 -1.49 22.90
N TYR A 37 -16.24 -1.60 22.09
CA TYR A 37 -15.17 -2.57 22.30
C TYR A 37 -14.20 -2.07 23.37
N GLN A 38 -13.68 -2.97 24.21
CA GLN A 38 -12.69 -2.59 25.22
C GLN A 38 -11.40 -2.11 24.52
N PRO A 39 -10.66 -1.14 25.08
CA PRO A 39 -9.47 -0.59 24.45
C PRO A 39 -8.47 -1.66 24.00
N GLN A 40 -8.16 -2.65 24.84
CA GLN A 40 -7.21 -3.73 24.52
C GLN A 40 -7.70 -4.63 23.37
N GLU A 41 -8.98 -4.99 23.36
CA GLU A 41 -9.59 -5.77 22.28
C GLU A 41 -9.61 -4.95 20.98
N ALA A 42 -10.00 -3.68 21.06
CA ALA A 42 -10.02 -2.76 19.93
C ALA A 42 -8.63 -2.60 19.30
N SER A 43 -7.57 -2.43 20.10
CA SER A 43 -6.20 -2.35 19.59
C SER A 43 -5.81 -3.63 18.85
N ARG A 44 -6.11 -4.80 19.44
CA ARG A 44 -5.76 -6.10 18.86
C ARG A 44 -6.50 -6.37 17.55
N HIS A 45 -7.80 -6.05 17.49
CA HIS A 45 -8.60 -6.20 16.28
C HIS A 45 -8.19 -5.22 15.18
N ALA A 46 -7.91 -3.95 15.53
CA ALA A 46 -7.39 -2.97 14.58
C ALA A 46 -6.03 -3.39 13.99
N PHE A 47 -5.12 -3.87 14.84
CA PHE A 47 -3.81 -4.40 14.42
C PHE A 47 -3.97 -5.59 13.47
N MET A 48 -4.74 -6.62 13.83
CA MET A 48 -4.93 -7.80 12.98
C MET A 48 -5.60 -7.46 11.64
N ALA A 49 -6.56 -6.54 11.65
CA ALA A 49 -7.21 -6.06 10.44
C ALA A 49 -6.21 -5.39 9.48
N PHE A 50 -5.35 -4.51 10.01
CA PHE A 50 -4.31 -3.85 9.23
C PHE A 50 -3.20 -4.79 8.77
N GLU A 51 -2.80 -5.79 9.57
CA GLU A 51 -1.86 -6.82 9.11
C GLU A 51 -2.40 -7.61 7.93
N ASN A 52 -3.67 -8.00 7.97
CA ASN A 52 -4.31 -8.73 6.89
C ASN A 52 -4.45 -7.85 5.64
N PHE A 53 -4.86 -6.59 5.82
CA PHE A 53 -4.90 -5.61 4.74
C PHE A 53 -3.50 -5.39 4.13
N PHE A 54 -2.46 -5.25 4.96
CA PHE A 54 -1.08 -5.10 4.52
C PHE A 54 -0.58 -6.33 3.75
N LYS A 55 -0.87 -7.56 4.20
CA LYS A 55 -0.52 -8.80 3.49
C LYS A 55 -1.18 -8.85 2.11
N ALA A 56 -2.47 -8.51 2.02
CA ALA A 56 -3.21 -8.46 0.75
C ALA A 56 -2.64 -7.38 -0.18
N LYS A 57 -2.37 -6.18 0.36
CA LYS A 57 -1.82 -5.05 -0.39
C LYS A 57 -0.40 -5.32 -0.86
N LYS A 58 0.46 -5.92 -0.02
CA LYS A 58 1.82 -6.33 -0.38
C LYS A 58 1.82 -7.32 -1.55
N ARG A 59 0.89 -8.28 -1.59
CA ARG A 59 0.78 -9.20 -2.73
C ARG A 59 0.40 -8.45 -4.01
N LYS A 60 -0.63 -7.62 -3.96
CA LYS A 60 -1.15 -6.89 -5.13
C LYS A 60 -0.15 -5.83 -5.64
N ASP A 61 0.32 -4.96 -4.75
CA ASP A 61 1.25 -3.90 -5.09
C ASP A 61 2.67 -4.44 -5.34
N GLY A 62 3.08 -5.53 -4.69
CA GLY A 62 4.34 -6.21 -4.99
C GLY A 62 4.38 -6.80 -6.40
N VAL A 63 3.30 -7.48 -6.84
CA VAL A 63 3.18 -7.94 -8.23
C VAL A 63 3.21 -6.74 -9.19
N ARG A 64 2.51 -5.66 -8.87
CA ARG A 64 2.51 -4.44 -9.69
C ARG A 64 3.90 -3.81 -9.79
N VAL A 65 4.66 -3.75 -8.71
CA VAL A 65 6.05 -3.27 -8.69
C VAL A 65 6.93 -4.15 -9.57
N LEU A 66 6.82 -5.48 -9.48
CA LEU A 66 7.56 -6.40 -10.34
C LEU A 66 7.23 -6.21 -11.82
N VAL A 67 5.95 -5.97 -12.17
CA VAL A 67 5.54 -5.67 -13.55
C VAL A 67 6.18 -4.37 -14.04
N TYR A 68 6.15 -3.31 -13.26
CA TYR A 68 6.78 -2.04 -13.64
C TYR A 68 8.30 -2.15 -13.77
N LEU A 69 8.97 -2.88 -12.86
CA LEU A 69 10.40 -3.14 -12.96
C LEU A 69 10.75 -4.00 -14.18
N GLY A 70 9.94 -5.01 -14.48
CA GLY A 70 10.09 -5.83 -15.68
C GLY A 70 9.93 -5.01 -16.96
N LEU A 71 8.92 -4.14 -17.02
CA LEU A 71 8.73 -3.21 -18.15
C LEU A 71 9.90 -2.24 -18.28
N ALA A 72 10.38 -1.66 -17.17
CA ALA A 72 11.55 -0.79 -17.18
C ALA A 72 12.80 -1.52 -17.71
N ALA A 73 13.02 -2.78 -17.30
CA ALA A 73 14.13 -3.58 -17.80
C ALA A 73 14.02 -3.84 -19.32
N VAL A 74 12.81 -4.16 -19.82
CA VAL A 74 12.58 -4.34 -21.27
C VAL A 74 12.85 -3.05 -22.04
N PHE A 75 12.39 -1.90 -21.54
CA PHE A 75 12.64 -0.61 -22.18
C PHE A 75 14.12 -0.23 -22.16
N LEU A 76 14.83 -0.49 -21.05
CA LEU A 76 16.28 -0.27 -20.97
C LEU A 76 17.04 -1.11 -22.00
N ILE A 77 16.70 -2.39 -22.15
CA ILE A 77 17.29 -3.26 -23.18
C ILE A 77 17.02 -2.68 -24.58
N ARG A 78 15.78 -2.24 -24.86
CA ARG A 78 15.42 -1.62 -26.15
C ARG A 78 16.20 -0.34 -26.40
N ILE A 79 16.39 0.51 -25.39
CA ILE A 79 17.20 1.73 -25.47
C ILE A 79 18.65 1.38 -25.83
N LEU A 80 19.27 0.39 -25.16
CA LEU A 80 20.64 -0.03 -25.45
C LEU A 80 20.79 -0.53 -26.90
N VAL A 81 19.85 -1.35 -27.37
CA VAL A 81 19.86 -1.87 -28.75
C VAL A 81 19.64 -0.77 -29.79
N MET A 82 18.78 0.23 -29.50
CA MET A 82 18.54 1.36 -30.39
C MET A 82 19.66 2.38 -30.38
N SER A 83 20.31 2.62 -29.23
CA SER A 83 21.38 3.61 -29.11
C SER A 83 22.63 3.22 -29.91
N ASN A 84 22.82 1.94 -30.20
CA ASN A 84 23.87 1.43 -31.08
C ASN A 84 23.57 1.62 -32.57
N LYS A 85 22.33 2.00 -32.92
CA LYS A 85 21.91 2.28 -34.31
C LYS A 85 21.74 3.79 -34.47
N ILE A 86 22.71 4.42 -35.12
CA ILE A 86 22.72 5.85 -35.42
C ILE A 86 21.41 6.21 -36.15
N GLY A 87 20.53 7.02 -35.52
CA GLY A 87 19.46 7.71 -36.25
C GLY A 87 18.09 7.90 -35.60
N ASN A 88 17.79 7.42 -34.39
CA ASN A 88 16.43 7.59 -33.82
C ASN A 88 16.39 8.13 -32.38
N ILE A 89 16.91 9.34 -32.20
CA ILE A 89 16.96 10.04 -30.90
C ILE A 89 15.54 10.23 -30.32
N ALA A 90 14.54 10.49 -31.15
CA ALA A 90 13.15 10.64 -30.70
C ALA A 90 12.58 9.36 -30.07
N ALA A 91 12.82 8.20 -30.69
CA ALA A 91 12.40 6.91 -30.14
C ALA A 91 13.13 6.59 -28.83
N VAL A 92 14.44 6.84 -28.77
CA VAL A 92 15.24 6.66 -27.54
C VAL A 92 14.69 7.50 -26.41
N SER A 93 14.43 8.79 -26.63
CA SER A 93 13.85 9.69 -25.63
C SER A 93 12.45 9.24 -25.16
N GLY A 94 11.61 8.74 -26.08
CA GLY A 94 10.29 8.19 -25.74
C GLY A 94 10.37 6.97 -24.82
N PHE A 95 11.24 6.01 -25.13
CA PHE A 95 11.46 4.85 -24.25
C PHE A 95 12.07 5.24 -22.91
N LEU A 96 12.94 6.25 -22.89
CA LEU A 96 13.57 6.75 -21.66
C LEU A 96 12.54 7.40 -20.73
N ALA A 97 11.61 8.19 -21.29
CA ALA A 97 10.48 8.75 -20.54
C ALA A 97 9.55 7.66 -19.99
N LEU A 98 9.23 6.64 -20.79
CA LEU A 98 8.41 5.50 -20.33
C LEU A 98 9.10 4.70 -19.23
N THR A 99 10.42 4.53 -19.33
CA THR A 99 11.23 3.88 -18.28
C THR A 99 11.19 4.68 -16.99
N ALA A 100 11.42 5.99 -17.05
CA ALA A 100 11.34 6.87 -15.89
C ALA A 100 9.95 6.85 -15.25
N PHE A 101 8.88 6.89 -16.05
CA PHE A 101 7.51 6.78 -15.56
C PHE A 101 7.25 5.46 -14.82
N ALA A 102 7.67 4.34 -15.40
CA ALA A 102 7.52 3.02 -14.79
C ALA A 102 8.27 2.92 -13.44
N LEU A 103 9.49 3.46 -13.38
CA LEU A 103 10.28 3.51 -12.15
C LEU A 103 9.62 4.36 -11.06
N VAL A 104 9.14 5.56 -11.41
CA VAL A 104 8.43 6.44 -10.46
C VAL A 104 7.17 5.77 -9.92
N MET A 105 6.37 5.15 -10.79
CA MET A 105 5.16 4.42 -10.36
C MET A 105 5.49 3.23 -9.45
N GLY A 106 6.57 2.50 -9.74
CA GLY A 106 7.08 1.43 -8.88
C GLY A 106 7.52 1.95 -7.51
N LEU A 107 8.29 3.04 -7.48
CA LEU A 107 8.76 3.69 -6.24
C LEU A 107 7.60 4.19 -5.38
N ILE A 108 6.60 4.86 -5.98
CA ILE A 108 5.40 5.32 -5.26
C ILE A 108 4.67 4.13 -4.61
N GLY A 109 4.57 2.99 -5.30
CA GLY A 109 3.99 1.77 -4.75
C GLY A 109 4.76 1.26 -3.53
N LEU A 110 6.09 1.19 -3.63
CA LEU A 110 6.98 0.80 -2.54
C LEU A 110 6.86 1.74 -1.32
N LEU A 111 6.87 3.05 -1.54
CA LEU A 111 6.74 4.05 -0.46
C LEU A 111 5.41 3.90 0.29
N LYS A 112 4.30 3.69 -0.43
CA LYS A 112 2.99 3.46 0.20
C LYS A 112 2.95 2.18 1.03
N LEU A 113 3.62 1.13 0.59
CA LEU A 113 3.75 -0.11 1.37
C LEU A 113 4.63 0.11 2.61
N PHE A 114 5.73 0.85 2.47
CA PHE A 114 6.62 1.16 3.58
C PHE A 114 5.91 1.98 4.66
N GLN A 115 5.23 3.06 4.26
CA GLN A 115 4.45 3.90 5.17
C GLN A 115 3.39 3.10 5.92
N LEU A 116 2.65 2.23 5.23
CA LEU A 116 1.65 1.38 5.87
C LEU A 116 2.29 0.39 6.87
N ARG A 117 3.48 -0.13 6.55
CA ARG A 117 4.22 -1.02 7.44
C ARG A 117 4.73 -0.29 8.68
N GLU A 118 5.30 0.91 8.53
CA GLU A 118 5.75 1.71 9.66
C GLU A 118 4.60 2.09 10.58
N GLU A 119 3.45 2.46 10.03
CA GLU A 119 2.26 2.75 10.83
C GLU A 119 1.84 1.54 11.68
N ILE A 120 1.84 0.33 11.10
CA ILE A 120 1.51 -0.91 11.83
C ILE A 120 2.53 -1.22 12.93
N VAL A 121 3.82 -1.08 12.61
CA VAL A 121 4.90 -1.35 13.57
C VAL A 121 4.86 -0.34 14.72
N SER A 122 4.75 0.95 14.40
CA SER A 122 4.61 2.04 15.38
C SER A 122 3.42 1.81 16.29
N PHE A 123 2.26 1.47 15.72
CA PHE A 123 1.05 1.17 16.51
C PHE A 123 1.25 -0.02 17.46
N ARG A 124 1.83 -1.12 16.96
CA ARG A 124 2.15 -2.30 17.76
C ARG A 124 3.07 -1.96 18.92
N ASP A 125 4.14 -1.22 18.63
CA ASP A 125 5.17 -0.87 19.62
C ASP A 125 4.59 0.08 20.69
N LEU A 126 3.72 1.03 20.32
CA LEU A 126 3.01 1.92 21.25
C LEU A 126 2.03 1.19 22.16
N ARG A 127 1.34 0.16 21.64
CA ARG A 127 0.34 -0.62 22.38
C ARG A 127 0.92 -1.86 23.07
N LYS A 128 2.22 -2.14 22.90
CA LYS A 128 2.91 -3.34 23.40
C LYS A 128 2.21 -4.65 22.98
N LEU A 129 1.79 -4.71 21.72
CA LEU A 129 1.08 -5.84 21.11
C LEU A 129 2.02 -6.88 20.49
#